data_AF-A0A167G1Y0-F1
#
_entry.id   AF-A0A167G1Y0-F1
#
_cell.length_a   1.000
_cell.length_b   1.000
_cell.length_c   1.000
_cell.angle_alpha   90.00
_cell.angle_beta   90.00
_cell.angle_gamma   90.00
#
_symmetry.space_group_name_H-M   'P 1'
#
loop_
_entity.id
_entity.type
_entity.pdbx_description
1 polymer ?
#
loop_
_entity_poly.entity_id
_entity_poly.type
_entity_poly.pdbx_seq_one_letter_code
_entity_poly.pdbx_strand_id
1 'polypeptide(L)'
;MNLSKPIEAVVLSVLVVLAGCSEAGGDRATAGGSPPAAPVAGRSEAGTADERAAKIVEEHARGVFFDRRPVVRQAQQIARASRPAADRLERVAVMDPAGFGQPLPALTIEVPIGWVARGGVEWDRGVECVGNTHAFRWSAASPDGFYEVSLLPKLSWQVQSAPGGIVPMNPCAAAPMATARQYLEHLVRSARPAAQVIAYRDRPDLVAQQQAAARQSGAPPSTGLRLEAGELLIGYVLQGQAMREAIVASVTFSELQGTIAAWSETGIALRAPDGLLDAALLERIRASGRYEKPWADQMLAWSRQHVERVNQHQISSIQQWHARRMREIDIAGMTARHRIRMDTIADIGRINDRIVAQTGATGERIHATTLDAIQEVQPWRDPSSGQQVDLSIHYANAWQLGDGRQFLTNDDTFDPNRDLGMAGHRLEPVR
;
A
#
# COMPACT_ATOMS: atom_id res chain seq x y z
N MET A 1 -4.00 -20.60 -9.93
CA MET A 1 -2.96 -20.15 -8.95
C MET A 1 -3.66 -19.77 -7.67
N ASN A 2 -3.52 -20.59 -6.61
CA ASN A 2 -4.15 -20.34 -5.30
C ASN A 2 -3.37 -19.24 -4.55
N LEU A 3 -3.88 -18.02 -4.59
CA LEU A 3 -3.32 -16.82 -3.95
C LEU A 3 -3.69 -16.69 -2.45
N SER A 4 -4.35 -17.69 -1.84
CA SER A 4 -4.81 -17.62 -0.43
C SER A 4 -3.75 -18.02 0.62
N LYS A 5 -2.63 -18.62 0.22
CA LYS A 5 -1.62 -19.15 1.16
C LYS A 5 -0.58 -18.17 1.75
N PRO A 6 -0.28 -16.98 1.21
CA PRO A 6 0.80 -16.16 1.78
C PRO A 6 0.40 -15.41 3.06
N ILE A 7 -0.90 -15.20 3.32
CA ILE A 7 -1.39 -14.41 4.45
C ILE A 7 -1.45 -15.24 5.76
N GLU A 8 -1.77 -16.54 5.68
CA GLU A 8 -1.83 -17.41 6.86
C GLU A 8 -0.46 -17.65 7.52
N ALA A 9 0.63 -17.66 6.73
CA ALA A 9 1.99 -17.93 7.21
C ALA A 9 2.57 -16.80 8.09
N VAL A 10 2.18 -15.54 7.82
CA VAL A 10 2.60 -14.38 8.62
C VAL A 10 1.82 -14.33 9.94
N VAL A 11 0.56 -14.77 9.95
CA VAL A 11 -0.30 -14.73 11.13
C VAL A 11 0.07 -15.82 12.13
N LEU A 12 0.33 -17.06 11.68
CA LEU A 12 0.68 -18.17 12.60
C LEU A 12 2.01 -17.97 13.34
N SER A 13 2.96 -17.23 12.76
CA SER A 13 4.29 -17.01 13.34
C SER A 13 4.28 -16.00 14.52
N VAL A 14 3.28 -15.11 14.57
CA VAL A 14 3.08 -14.12 15.65
C VAL A 14 2.49 -14.76 16.92
N LEU A 15 1.97 -16.00 16.83
CA LEU A 15 1.05 -16.54 17.84
C LEU A 15 1.62 -17.63 18.76
N VAL A 16 2.79 -18.19 18.44
CA VAL A 16 3.31 -19.39 19.13
C VAL A 16 4.14 -19.06 20.40
N VAL A 17 4.43 -17.79 20.68
CA VAL A 17 5.28 -17.39 21.84
C VAL A 17 4.47 -16.92 23.06
N LEU A 18 3.17 -16.65 22.93
CA LEU A 18 2.37 -15.97 23.97
C LEU A 18 1.75 -16.87 25.05
N ALA A 19 1.92 -18.20 25.01
CA ALA A 19 1.12 -19.13 25.83
C ALA A 19 1.83 -19.75 27.06
N GLY A 20 2.95 -19.19 27.53
CA GLY A 20 3.68 -19.74 28.68
C GLY A 20 3.54 -18.91 29.95
N CYS A 21 2.71 -19.38 30.89
CA CYS A 21 2.68 -19.08 32.33
C CYS A 21 1.92 -17.84 32.83
N SER A 22 0.78 -18.03 33.52
CA SER A 22 0.32 -17.08 34.56
C SER A 22 -0.58 -17.71 35.62
N GLU A 23 -0.47 -17.22 36.87
CA GLU A 23 -1.44 -17.40 37.97
C GLU A 23 -1.43 -16.20 38.96
N ALA A 24 -2.64 -15.67 39.21
CA ALA A 24 -3.29 -15.11 40.42
C ALA A 24 -2.82 -13.84 41.21
N GLY A 25 -3.77 -12.88 41.34
CA GLY A 25 -4.13 -12.06 42.54
C GLY A 25 -3.44 -10.69 42.70
N GLY A 26 -4.05 -9.55 43.07
CA GLY A 26 -5.41 -9.18 43.49
C GLY A 26 -5.40 -7.94 44.43
N ASP A 27 -6.08 -6.87 44.00
CA ASP A 27 -6.77 -5.78 44.75
C ASP A 27 -6.11 -4.59 45.53
N ARG A 28 -6.46 -3.38 45.03
CA ARG A 28 -7.11 -2.16 45.62
C ARG A 28 -6.53 -1.32 46.80
N ALA A 29 -6.55 0.01 46.57
CA ALA A 29 -7.16 1.14 47.35
C ALA A 29 -6.22 2.38 47.46
N THR A 30 -6.46 3.53 46.80
CA THR A 30 -7.27 4.76 47.10
C THR A 30 -6.85 5.67 48.28
N ALA A 31 -6.61 6.97 47.97
CA ALA A 31 -7.02 8.24 48.65
C ALA A 31 -5.92 9.33 48.45
N GLY A 32 -6.17 10.55 47.93
CA GLY A 32 -6.83 11.72 48.56
C GLY A 32 -5.84 12.46 49.50
N GLY A 33 -5.53 13.76 49.51
CA GLY A 33 -6.03 15.01 48.92
C GLY A 33 -5.45 16.16 49.82
N SER A 34 -4.92 17.26 49.25
CA SER A 34 -4.27 18.37 49.99
C SER A 34 -5.18 19.60 50.15
N PRO A 35 -5.01 20.44 51.20
CA PRO A 35 -5.65 21.75 51.31
C PRO A 35 -4.69 22.93 51.01
N PRO A 36 -5.22 24.18 50.84
CA PRO A 36 -4.55 25.28 50.16
C PRO A 36 -4.00 26.39 51.10
N ALA A 37 -3.15 27.25 50.52
CA ALA A 37 -2.51 28.39 51.17
C ALA A 37 -3.34 29.69 51.09
N ALA A 38 -3.22 30.53 52.12
CA ALA A 38 -3.79 31.88 52.20
C ALA A 38 -2.70 32.97 51.96
N PRO A 39 -3.07 34.15 51.42
CA PRO A 39 -2.12 35.22 51.08
C PRO A 39 -2.03 36.30 52.16
N VAL A 40 -0.87 36.96 52.27
CA VAL A 40 -0.70 38.16 53.10
C VAL A 40 -0.06 39.27 52.27
N ALA A 41 -0.74 40.42 52.26
CA ALA A 41 -0.33 41.68 51.67
C ALA A 41 0.53 42.51 52.63
N GLY A 42 1.45 43.33 52.11
CA GLY A 42 2.16 44.31 52.93
C GLY A 42 3.14 45.22 52.19
N ARG A 43 2.63 46.42 51.84
CA ARG A 43 3.23 47.78 51.82
C ARG A 43 4.66 48.04 51.32
N SER A 44 4.72 49.05 50.43
CA SER A 44 5.91 49.65 49.83
C SER A 44 6.62 50.67 50.74
N GLU A 45 7.94 50.56 50.82
CA GLU A 45 8.84 51.66 51.19
C GLU A 45 9.69 52.02 49.96
N ALA A 46 9.30 53.11 49.29
CA ALA A 46 10.00 53.69 48.15
C ALA A 46 11.05 54.68 48.65
N GLY A 47 12.33 54.43 48.37
CA GLY A 47 13.41 55.39 48.67
C GLY A 47 14.82 54.77 48.76
N THR A 48 14.94 53.53 49.24
CA THR A 48 16.19 52.73 49.22
C THR A 48 16.09 51.50 48.32
N ALA A 49 14.89 51.26 47.79
CA ALA A 49 14.57 50.15 46.91
C ALA A 49 15.20 50.30 45.52
N ASP A 50 15.44 51.52 45.01
CA ASP A 50 15.91 51.72 43.63
C ASP A 50 17.39 51.38 43.45
N GLU A 51 18.23 51.67 44.45
CA GLU A 51 19.67 51.34 44.40
C GLU A 51 19.92 49.85 44.69
N ARG A 52 19.12 49.26 45.58
CA ARG A 52 19.08 47.80 45.78
C ARG A 52 18.48 47.09 44.56
N ALA A 53 17.44 47.63 43.93
CA ALA A 53 16.85 47.07 42.71
C ALA A 53 17.83 47.16 41.54
N ALA A 54 18.57 48.27 41.39
CA ALA A 54 19.61 48.40 40.37
C ALA A 54 20.74 47.37 40.58
N LYS A 55 21.18 47.17 41.83
CA LYS A 55 22.20 46.16 42.16
C LYS A 55 21.68 44.72 42.00
N ILE A 56 20.43 44.48 42.37
CA ILE A 56 19.73 43.20 42.14
C ILE A 56 19.59 42.95 40.63
N VAL A 57 19.25 43.95 39.82
CA VAL A 57 19.16 43.85 38.35
C VAL A 57 20.53 43.64 37.71
N GLU A 58 21.59 44.24 38.24
CA GLU A 58 22.97 44.03 37.77
C GLU A 58 23.51 42.63 38.16
N GLU A 59 23.17 42.13 39.36
CA GLU A 59 23.44 40.75 39.78
C GLU A 59 22.56 39.73 39.02
N HIS A 60 21.33 40.12 38.65
CA HIS A 60 20.43 39.35 37.79
C HIS A 60 20.95 39.29 36.35
N ALA A 61 21.54 40.38 35.84
CA ALA A 61 22.20 40.46 34.53
C ALA A 61 23.51 39.66 34.47
N ARG A 62 24.16 39.41 35.61
CA ARG A 62 25.39 38.59 35.73
C ARG A 62 25.14 37.08 35.89
N GLY A 63 23.88 36.62 35.87
CA GLY A 63 23.56 35.19 35.78
C GLY A 63 23.87 34.34 37.03
N VAL A 64 23.99 34.95 38.21
CA VAL A 64 24.37 34.27 39.47
C VAL A 64 23.20 33.52 40.13
N PHE A 65 22.05 33.42 39.49
CA PHE A 65 20.88 32.80 40.10
C PHE A 65 20.91 31.27 39.96
N PHE A 66 21.22 30.63 41.10
CA PHE A 66 21.21 29.21 41.41
C PHE A 66 22.41 28.42 40.87
N ASP A 67 23.46 28.29 41.70
CA ASP A 67 24.33 27.12 41.60
C ASP A 67 23.45 25.88 41.78
N ARG A 68 23.17 25.18 40.67
CA ARG A 68 22.37 23.95 40.66
C ARG A 68 23.15 22.73 41.13
N ARG A 69 24.47 22.83 41.29
CA ARG A 69 25.33 21.72 41.76
C ARG A 69 24.89 21.12 43.09
N PRO A 70 24.53 21.90 44.15
CA PRO A 70 23.99 21.33 45.38
C PRO A 70 22.67 20.57 45.17
N VAL A 71 21.75 21.11 44.36
CA VAL A 71 20.46 20.46 44.05
C VAL A 71 20.68 19.15 43.29
N VAL A 72 21.54 19.15 42.27
CA VAL A 72 21.88 17.95 41.49
C VAL A 72 22.57 16.90 42.38
N ARG A 73 23.47 17.32 43.27
CA ARG A 73 24.13 16.40 44.23
C ARG A 73 23.13 15.79 45.20
N GLN A 74 22.20 16.58 45.73
CA GLN A 74 21.17 16.10 46.64
C GLN A 74 20.21 15.13 45.93
N ALA A 75 19.79 15.45 44.70
CA ALA A 75 18.97 14.55 43.89
C ALA A 75 19.68 13.23 43.58
N GLN A 76 20.98 13.25 43.27
CA GLN A 76 21.78 12.04 43.12
C GLN A 76 21.91 11.24 44.42
N GLN A 77 22.03 11.89 45.58
CA GLN A 77 22.04 11.21 46.88
C GLN A 77 20.70 10.52 47.18
N ILE A 78 19.58 11.21 46.94
CA ILE A 78 18.24 10.64 47.08
C ILE A 78 18.08 9.43 46.16
N ALA A 79 18.45 9.56 44.88
CA ALA A 79 18.38 8.47 43.91
C ALA A 79 19.26 7.26 44.27
N ARG A 80 20.41 7.49 44.90
CA ARG A 80 21.27 6.40 45.40
C ARG A 80 20.64 5.69 46.58
N ALA A 81 20.04 6.44 47.50
CA ALA A 81 19.36 5.89 48.67
C ALA A 81 18.07 5.13 48.30
N SER A 82 17.40 5.55 47.22
CA SER A 82 16.19 4.92 46.69
C SER A 82 16.46 3.85 45.64
N ARG A 83 17.74 3.46 45.44
CA ARG A 83 18.10 2.47 44.43
C ARG A 83 17.27 1.19 44.65
N PRO A 84 16.51 0.74 43.63
CA PRO A 84 15.66 -0.43 43.75
C PRO A 84 16.48 -1.68 44.08
N ALA A 85 16.01 -2.44 45.07
CA ALA A 85 16.60 -3.71 45.44
C ALA A 85 16.01 -4.82 44.54
N ALA A 86 16.85 -5.47 43.74
CA ALA A 86 16.41 -6.44 42.74
C ALA A 86 15.91 -7.79 43.32
N ASP A 87 15.99 -7.96 44.64
CA ASP A 87 15.49 -9.09 45.43
C ASP A 87 14.08 -8.85 45.99
N ARG A 88 13.55 -7.63 45.88
CA ARG A 88 12.23 -7.23 46.41
C ARG A 88 11.33 -6.75 45.29
N LEU A 89 10.83 -7.70 44.50
CA LEU A 89 9.88 -7.44 43.43
C LEU A 89 8.46 -7.87 43.83
N GLU A 90 7.47 -7.13 43.37
CA GLU A 90 6.06 -7.51 43.43
C GLU A 90 5.49 -7.69 42.02
N ARG A 91 4.52 -8.57 41.91
CA ARG A 91 3.83 -8.88 40.67
C ARG A 91 2.75 -7.83 40.39
N VAL A 92 2.79 -7.23 39.21
CA VAL A 92 1.79 -6.25 38.76
C VAL A 92 1.16 -6.71 37.46
N ALA A 93 -0.17 -6.65 37.40
CA ALA A 93 -0.95 -6.91 36.20
C ALA A 93 -1.11 -5.62 35.36
N VAL A 94 -0.71 -5.69 34.10
CA VAL A 94 -1.00 -4.69 33.08
C VAL A 94 -2.38 -4.97 32.51
N MET A 95 -3.32 -4.08 32.80
CA MET A 95 -4.73 -4.28 32.45
C MET A 95 -5.03 -3.84 31.01
N ASP A 96 -5.86 -4.61 30.33
CA ASP A 96 -6.60 -4.20 29.15
C ASP A 96 -8.04 -3.84 29.56
N PRO A 97 -8.38 -2.54 29.68
CA PRO A 97 -9.68 -2.13 30.17
C PRO A 97 -10.80 -2.27 29.13
N ALA A 98 -10.47 -2.38 27.83
CA ALA A 98 -11.43 -2.16 26.74
C ALA A 98 -11.37 -3.19 25.59
N GLY A 99 -10.42 -4.12 25.60
CA GLY A 99 -10.19 -5.04 24.49
C GLY A 99 -11.35 -5.98 24.19
N PHE A 100 -11.95 -6.56 25.24
CA PHE A 100 -12.87 -7.69 25.05
C PHE A 100 -14.18 -7.57 25.85
N GLY A 101 -14.69 -6.35 26.00
CA GLY A 101 -15.97 -6.08 26.67
C GLY A 101 -15.93 -6.12 28.20
N GLN A 102 -14.82 -6.61 28.78
CA GLN A 102 -14.55 -6.58 30.22
C GLN A 102 -13.05 -6.35 30.47
N PRO A 103 -12.65 -5.71 31.58
CA PRO A 103 -11.25 -5.56 31.95
C PRO A 103 -10.58 -6.92 32.15
N LEU A 104 -9.46 -7.14 31.48
CA LEU A 104 -8.68 -8.38 31.55
C LEU A 104 -7.20 -8.06 31.75
N PRO A 105 -6.47 -8.80 32.61
CA PRO A 105 -5.03 -8.65 32.68
C PRO A 105 -4.42 -9.18 31.38
N ALA A 106 -3.56 -8.40 30.75
CA ALA A 106 -2.95 -8.72 29.46
C ALA A 106 -1.54 -9.26 29.60
N LEU A 107 -0.78 -8.65 30.51
CA LEU A 107 0.58 -9.02 30.84
C LEU A 107 0.74 -8.93 32.36
N THR A 108 1.44 -9.86 32.96
CA THR A 108 1.92 -9.77 34.32
C THR A 108 3.42 -9.55 34.31
N ILE A 109 3.92 -8.62 35.11
CA ILE A 109 5.34 -8.27 35.19
C ILE A 109 5.73 -7.97 36.64
N GLU A 110 6.93 -8.33 37.04
CA GLU A 110 7.46 -8.04 38.37
C GLU A 110 8.19 -6.70 38.37
N VAL A 111 7.90 -5.83 39.34
CA VAL A 111 8.56 -4.54 39.54
C VAL A 111 8.99 -4.36 40.99
N PRO A 112 9.95 -3.48 41.31
CA PRO A 112 10.34 -3.27 42.69
C PRO A 112 9.16 -2.82 43.56
N ILE A 113 9.09 -3.35 44.78
CA ILE A 113 8.01 -3.05 45.72
C ILE A 113 7.88 -1.54 45.95
N GLY A 114 6.64 -1.06 45.93
CA GLY A 114 6.30 0.34 46.19
C GLY A 114 6.44 1.25 44.96
N TRP A 115 6.73 0.68 43.78
CA TRP A 115 6.66 1.41 42.53
C TRP A 115 5.21 1.65 42.11
N VAL A 116 4.94 2.84 41.56
CA VAL A 116 3.60 3.22 41.11
C VAL A 116 3.44 2.86 39.65
N ALA A 117 2.67 1.81 39.37
CA ALA A 117 2.32 1.38 38.03
C ALA A 117 1.17 2.23 37.44
N ARG A 118 1.25 2.55 36.14
CA ARG A 118 0.26 3.35 35.41
C ARG A 118 0.16 2.87 33.97
N GLY A 119 -1.02 3.08 33.38
CA GLY A 119 -1.30 2.73 31.98
C GLY A 119 -1.81 1.29 31.82
N GLY A 120 -1.73 0.78 30.61
CA GLY A 120 -2.35 -0.50 30.25
C GLY A 120 -2.22 -0.80 28.76
N VAL A 121 -3.18 -1.59 28.25
CA VAL A 121 -3.33 -1.80 26.81
C VAL A 121 -4.19 -0.68 26.22
N GLU A 122 -3.67 0.00 25.21
CA GLU A 122 -4.41 0.95 24.38
C GLU A 122 -4.72 0.32 23.03
N TRP A 123 -5.92 0.58 22.50
CA TRP A 123 -6.38 0.05 21.22
C TRP A 123 -6.54 1.16 20.18
N ASP A 124 -6.01 0.93 18.99
CA ASP A 124 -6.34 1.64 17.76
C ASP A 124 -7.02 0.67 16.80
N ARG A 125 -8.36 0.67 16.79
CA ARG A 125 -9.15 -0.20 15.90
C ARG A 125 -9.32 0.37 14.49
N GLY A 126 -8.80 1.57 14.22
CA GLY A 126 -8.84 2.20 12.91
C GLY A 126 -7.77 1.68 11.96
N VAL A 127 -6.69 1.10 12.49
CA VAL A 127 -5.61 0.53 11.67
C VAL A 127 -5.94 -0.88 11.19
N GLU A 128 -5.68 -1.15 9.91
CA GLU A 128 -5.90 -2.47 9.30
C GLU A 128 -4.79 -3.48 9.66
N CYS A 129 -3.56 -3.00 9.88
CA CYS A 129 -2.43 -3.84 10.27
C CYS A 129 -2.61 -4.35 11.70
N VAL A 130 -2.96 -5.63 11.85
CA VAL A 130 -3.27 -6.29 13.14
C VAL A 130 -2.20 -6.11 14.20
N GLY A 131 -0.92 -6.14 13.82
CA GLY A 131 0.18 -5.95 14.77
C GLY A 131 0.22 -4.55 15.42
N ASN A 132 -0.44 -3.57 14.81
CA ASN A 132 -0.43 -2.17 15.24
C ASN A 132 -1.75 -1.74 15.92
N THR A 133 -2.73 -2.64 16.06
CA THR A 133 -4.06 -2.29 16.58
C THR A 133 -4.13 -2.12 18.08
N HIS A 134 -3.05 -2.49 18.78
CA HIS A 134 -2.92 -2.27 20.21
C HIS A 134 -1.46 -2.07 20.60
N ALA A 135 -1.26 -1.36 21.70
CA ALA A 135 0.04 -1.09 22.27
C ALA A 135 0.00 -1.21 23.80
N PHE A 136 1.07 -1.75 24.38
CA PHE A 136 1.31 -1.65 25.81
C PHE A 136 1.85 -0.26 26.12
N ARG A 137 0.97 0.63 26.60
CA ARG A 137 1.32 1.96 27.11
C ARG A 137 1.30 1.90 28.62
N TRP A 138 2.35 1.34 29.19
CA TRP A 138 2.44 1.09 30.62
C TRP A 138 3.83 1.44 31.14
N SER A 139 3.88 1.99 32.35
CA SER A 139 5.12 2.15 33.09
C SER A 139 4.91 2.02 34.60
N ALA A 140 5.98 1.72 35.31
CA ALA A 140 6.04 1.76 36.76
C ALA A 140 7.26 2.56 37.18
N ALA A 141 7.07 3.47 38.14
CA ALA A 141 8.12 4.38 38.58
C ALA A 141 8.32 4.30 40.10
N SER A 142 9.55 4.52 40.55
CA SER A 142 9.86 4.69 41.96
C SER A 142 9.10 5.89 42.54
N PRO A 143 8.80 5.93 43.86
CA PRO A 143 8.07 7.04 44.48
C PRO A 143 8.70 8.42 44.25
N ASP A 144 10.02 8.47 44.09
CA ASP A 144 10.78 9.69 43.79
C ASP A 144 10.89 10.03 42.29
N GLY A 145 10.40 9.14 41.40
CA GLY A 145 10.39 9.31 39.95
C GLY A 145 11.74 9.16 39.23
N PHE A 146 12.83 8.90 39.96
CA PHE A 146 14.16 8.77 39.35
C PHE A 146 14.33 7.47 38.56
N TYR A 147 13.65 6.41 38.98
CA TYR A 147 13.65 5.14 38.27
C TYR A 147 12.29 4.92 37.64
N GLU A 148 12.30 4.41 36.40
CA GLU A 148 11.08 4.04 35.70
C GLU A 148 11.36 2.85 34.79
N VAL A 149 10.49 1.84 34.86
CA VAL A 149 10.41 0.80 33.85
C VAL A 149 9.20 1.10 32.97
N SER A 150 9.36 1.03 31.66
CA SER A 150 8.26 1.24 30.72
C SER A 150 8.23 0.17 29.66
N LEU A 151 7.03 -0.29 29.31
CA LEU A 151 6.81 -1.09 28.11
C LEU A 151 6.76 -0.17 26.90
N LEU A 152 7.28 -0.68 25.79
CA LEU A 152 7.37 0.04 24.54
C LEU A 152 6.42 -0.60 23.52
N PRO A 153 5.75 0.23 22.70
CA PRO A 153 4.77 -0.26 21.75
C PRO A 153 5.43 -1.22 20.76
N LYS A 154 4.77 -2.36 20.53
CA LYS A 154 5.10 -3.20 19.39
C LYS A 154 4.75 -2.50 18.09
N LEU A 155 5.43 -2.88 17.02
CA LEU A 155 5.19 -2.35 15.69
C LEU A 155 5.31 -3.48 14.67
N SER A 156 4.47 -3.45 13.65
CA SER A 156 4.54 -4.28 12.45
C SER A 156 4.62 -3.40 11.21
N TRP A 157 5.54 -3.73 10.30
CA TRP A 157 5.85 -2.93 9.12
C TRP A 157 6.33 -3.80 7.94
N GLN A 158 6.37 -3.19 6.75
CA GLN A 158 7.05 -3.72 5.58
C GLN A 158 8.40 -3.02 5.42
N VAL A 159 9.47 -3.76 5.17
CA VAL A 159 10.80 -3.16 4.97
C VAL A 159 10.85 -2.51 3.60
N GLN A 160 10.96 -1.18 3.55
CA GLN A 160 10.96 -0.40 2.30
C GLN A 160 12.09 -0.78 1.35
N SER A 161 13.25 -1.17 1.89
CA SER A 161 14.45 -1.53 1.13
C SER A 161 14.49 -3.02 0.72
N ALA A 162 13.41 -3.78 0.92
CA ALA A 162 13.36 -5.17 0.50
C ALA A 162 13.50 -5.29 -1.04
N PRO A 163 14.25 -6.28 -1.57
CA PRO A 163 14.44 -6.44 -3.02
C PRO A 163 13.15 -6.58 -3.84
N GLY A 164 12.14 -7.25 -3.28
CA GLY A 164 10.81 -7.40 -3.86
C GLY A 164 9.91 -6.18 -3.67
N GLY A 165 10.41 -5.13 -3.04
CA GLY A 165 9.67 -3.91 -2.73
C GLY A 165 8.59 -4.09 -1.65
N ILE A 166 7.65 -3.15 -1.64
CA ILE A 166 6.48 -3.16 -0.76
C ILE A 166 5.32 -3.86 -1.45
N VAL A 167 4.52 -4.61 -0.70
CA VAL A 167 3.28 -5.22 -1.19
C VAL A 167 2.15 -4.19 -0.99
N PRO A 168 1.56 -3.63 -2.06
CA PRO A 168 0.52 -2.60 -1.92
C PRO A 168 -0.72 -3.08 -1.14
N MET A 169 -1.01 -4.39 -1.21
CA MET A 169 -2.13 -5.01 -0.52
C MET A 169 -1.82 -5.39 0.94
N ASN A 170 -0.57 -5.28 1.40
CA ASN A 170 -0.28 -5.53 2.80
C ASN A 170 -0.65 -4.26 3.61
N PRO A 171 -1.55 -4.36 4.61
CA PRO A 171 -2.06 -3.19 5.33
C PRO A 171 -1.03 -2.55 6.27
N CYS A 172 0.12 -3.19 6.49
CA CYS A 172 1.16 -2.65 7.36
C CYS A 172 1.98 -1.58 6.65
N ALA A 173 2.21 -0.47 7.34
CA ALA A 173 2.97 0.66 6.83
C ALA A 173 4.39 0.23 6.43
N ALA A 174 4.92 0.83 5.36
CA ALA A 174 6.29 0.60 4.96
C ALA A 174 7.24 1.48 5.80
N ALA A 175 8.33 0.91 6.31
CA ALA A 175 9.36 1.63 7.04
C ALA A 175 10.78 1.18 6.64
N PRO A 176 11.81 2.04 6.77
CA PRO A 176 13.17 1.73 6.34
C PRO A 176 13.94 0.83 7.33
N MET A 177 13.29 0.35 8.40
CA MET A 177 13.93 -0.41 9.46
C MET A 177 14.12 -1.87 9.02
N ALA A 178 15.33 -2.23 8.61
CA ALA A 178 15.70 -3.58 8.15
C ALA A 178 16.45 -4.39 9.23
N THR A 179 16.78 -3.76 10.37
CA THR A 179 17.52 -4.35 11.50
C THR A 179 16.90 -3.95 12.84
N ALA A 180 17.17 -4.73 13.89
CA ALA A 180 16.74 -4.40 15.26
C ALA A 180 17.30 -3.05 15.73
N ARG A 181 18.55 -2.70 15.35
CA ARG A 181 19.16 -1.40 15.65
C ARG A 181 18.34 -0.25 15.06
N GLN A 182 18.02 -0.32 13.76
CA GLN A 182 17.26 0.73 13.09
C GLN A 182 15.86 0.89 13.68
N TYR A 183 15.24 -0.22 14.10
CA TYR A 183 13.97 -0.18 14.84
C TYR A 183 14.10 0.52 16.19
N LEU A 184 15.09 0.17 17.00
CA LEU A 184 15.33 0.81 18.30
C LEU A 184 15.65 2.30 18.17
N GLU A 185 16.46 2.68 17.20
CA GLU A 185 16.74 4.09 16.92
C GLU A 185 15.50 4.86 16.44
N HIS A 186 14.63 4.22 15.64
CA HIS A 186 13.35 4.81 15.25
C HIS A 186 12.43 5.01 16.45
N LEU A 187 12.32 3.99 17.31
CA LEU A 187 11.53 4.03 18.54
C LEU A 187 12.02 5.15 19.47
N VAL A 188 13.33 5.33 19.63
CA VAL A 188 13.88 6.41 20.44
C VAL A 188 13.60 7.78 19.85
N ARG A 189 13.76 7.96 18.53
CA ARG A 189 13.44 9.24 17.89
C ARG A 189 11.98 9.64 18.08
N SER A 190 11.06 8.67 18.09
CA SER A 190 9.63 8.94 18.27
C SER A 190 9.24 9.10 19.74
N ALA A 191 9.70 8.22 20.63
CA ALA A 191 9.28 8.17 22.03
C ALA A 191 10.15 9.01 22.98
N ARG A 192 11.37 9.39 22.56
CA ARG A 192 12.37 10.12 23.35
C ARG A 192 13.11 11.14 22.47
N PRO A 193 12.42 12.15 21.90
CA PRO A 193 13.01 13.06 20.91
C PRO A 193 14.21 13.87 21.43
N ALA A 194 14.32 14.08 22.74
CA ALA A 194 15.44 14.77 23.38
C ALA A 194 16.63 13.87 23.73
N ALA A 195 16.56 12.56 23.43
CA ALA A 195 17.58 11.61 23.80
C ALA A 195 18.66 11.42 22.73
N GLN A 196 19.87 11.17 23.22
CA GLN A 196 21.04 10.84 22.41
C GLN A 196 21.36 9.36 22.58
N VAL A 197 21.63 8.69 21.46
CA VAL A 197 22.14 7.31 21.46
C VAL A 197 23.58 7.32 21.94
N ILE A 198 23.86 6.56 22.99
CA ILE A 198 25.21 6.42 23.57
C ILE A 198 25.86 5.15 23.05
N ALA A 199 25.13 4.04 23.08
CA ALA A 199 25.64 2.73 22.69
C ALA A 199 24.53 1.83 22.17
N TYR A 200 24.95 0.83 21.39
CA TYR A 200 24.12 -0.26 20.93
C TYR A 200 24.86 -1.57 21.13
N ARG A 201 24.14 -2.63 21.51
CA ARG A 201 24.64 -4.00 21.51
C ARG A 201 23.60 -4.97 20.97
N ASP A 202 24.07 -5.98 20.25
CA ASP A 202 23.24 -7.14 19.90
C ASP A 202 22.91 -7.97 21.14
N ARG A 203 21.75 -8.64 21.12
CA ARG A 203 21.27 -9.52 22.19
C ARG A 203 21.01 -10.94 21.68
N PRO A 204 22.05 -11.68 21.25
CA PRO A 204 21.90 -13.03 20.70
C PRO A 204 21.35 -14.03 21.74
N ASP A 205 21.50 -13.73 23.04
CA ASP A 205 20.90 -14.47 24.14
C ASP A 205 19.36 -14.49 24.05
N LEU A 206 18.75 -13.37 23.67
CA LEU A 206 17.29 -13.26 23.51
C LEU A 206 16.80 -13.99 22.27
N VAL A 207 17.58 -13.93 21.19
CA VAL A 207 17.31 -14.70 19.97
C VAL A 207 17.31 -16.20 20.28
N ALA A 208 18.32 -16.68 21.00
CA ALA A 208 18.42 -18.08 21.41
C ALA A 208 17.25 -18.50 22.32
N GLN A 209 16.86 -17.66 23.28
CA GLN A 209 15.72 -17.90 24.15
C GLN A 209 14.41 -18.04 23.36
N GLN A 210 14.16 -17.14 22.41
CA GLN A 210 12.96 -17.17 21.58
C GLN A 210 12.91 -18.41 20.67
N GLN A 211 14.05 -18.77 20.07
CA GLN A 211 14.17 -20.00 19.28
C GLN A 211 13.94 -21.26 20.12
N ALA A 212 14.46 -21.30 21.35
CA ALA A 212 14.24 -22.42 22.27
C ALA A 212 12.77 -22.54 22.68
N ALA A 213 12.11 -21.42 22.99
CA ALA A 213 10.68 -21.39 23.31
C ALA A 213 9.83 -21.89 22.13
N ALA A 214 10.14 -21.47 20.90
CA ALA A 214 9.45 -21.93 19.69
C ALA A 214 9.61 -23.45 19.48
N ARG A 215 10.79 -24.02 19.75
CA ARG A 215 11.00 -25.48 19.68
C ARG A 215 10.19 -26.22 20.73
N GLN A 216 10.12 -25.70 21.95
CA GLN A 216 9.37 -26.30 23.06
C GLN A 216 7.87 -26.32 22.82
N SER A 217 7.33 -25.29 22.15
CA SER A 217 5.91 -25.22 21.78
C SER A 217 5.56 -26.02 20.52
N GLY A 218 6.52 -26.77 19.95
CA GLY A 218 6.30 -27.55 18.73
C GLY A 218 6.13 -26.71 17.47
N ALA A 219 6.56 -25.44 17.50
CA ALA A 219 6.53 -24.59 16.32
C ALA A 219 7.43 -25.20 15.23
N PRO A 220 6.94 -25.36 13.99
CA PRO A 220 7.79 -25.83 12.91
C PRO A 220 8.95 -24.86 12.69
N PRO A 221 10.15 -25.35 12.32
CA PRO A 221 11.26 -24.49 11.96
C PRO A 221 10.83 -23.59 10.79
N SER A 222 10.79 -22.29 11.07
CA SER A 222 10.23 -21.31 10.16
C SER A 222 11.29 -20.87 9.16
N THR A 223 11.27 -21.52 7.99
CA THR A 223 12.15 -21.15 6.87
C THR A 223 11.82 -19.73 6.44
N GLY A 224 12.84 -18.86 6.33
CA GLY A 224 12.65 -17.45 5.94
C GLY A 224 12.36 -16.49 7.09
N LEU A 225 12.38 -16.94 8.36
CA LEU A 225 12.39 -16.03 9.51
C LEU A 225 13.81 -15.71 9.98
N ARG A 226 14.10 -14.42 10.14
CA ARG A 226 15.30 -13.90 10.79
C ARG A 226 14.89 -13.19 12.07
N LEU A 227 15.35 -13.69 13.21
CA LEU A 227 15.12 -13.08 14.51
C LEU A 227 16.35 -12.25 14.89
N GLU A 228 16.12 -11.03 15.32
CA GLU A 228 17.13 -10.13 15.86
C GLU A 228 16.68 -9.58 17.20
N ALA A 229 17.63 -9.29 18.07
CA ALA A 229 17.34 -8.57 19.31
C ALA A 229 18.51 -7.65 19.61
N GLY A 230 18.21 -6.50 20.20
CA GLY A 230 19.21 -5.51 20.52
C GLY A 230 18.87 -4.73 21.77
N GLU A 231 19.88 -4.06 22.28
CA GLU A 231 19.77 -3.13 23.39
C GLU A 231 20.44 -1.82 23.03
N LEU A 232 19.72 -0.73 23.27
CA LEU A 232 20.15 0.62 23.01
C LEU A 232 20.26 1.37 24.34
N LEU A 233 21.42 1.94 24.60
CA LEU A 233 21.65 2.83 25.74
C LEU A 233 21.52 4.27 25.28
N ILE A 234 20.64 5.03 25.91
CA ILE A 234 20.41 6.44 25.61
C ILE A 234 20.67 7.33 26.82
N GLY A 235 20.95 8.60 26.53
CA GLY A 235 21.12 9.65 27.53
C GLY A 235 20.31 10.88 27.21
N TYR A 236 19.75 11.50 28.25
CA TYR A 236 19.02 12.77 28.14
C TYR A 236 18.97 13.47 29.48
N VAL A 237 18.46 14.71 29.48
CA VAL A 237 18.20 15.47 30.69
C VAL A 237 16.71 15.43 31.00
N LEU A 238 16.36 14.97 32.18
CA LEU A 238 14.99 15.00 32.70
C LEU A 238 14.98 15.83 33.97
N GLN A 239 14.16 16.89 34.01
CA GLN A 239 14.06 17.79 35.17
C GLN A 239 15.43 18.33 35.67
N GLY A 240 16.36 18.57 34.74
CA GLY A 240 17.71 19.06 35.06
C GLY A 240 18.71 17.99 35.52
N GLN A 241 18.32 16.72 35.57
CA GLN A 241 19.18 15.60 35.93
C GLN A 241 19.57 14.79 34.70
N ALA A 242 20.84 14.41 34.62
CA ALA A 242 21.33 13.49 33.59
C ALA A 242 20.77 12.09 33.86
N MET A 243 20.08 11.54 32.87
CA MET A 243 19.44 10.22 32.90
C MET A 243 20.12 9.29 31.91
N ARG A 244 20.09 8.00 32.23
CA ARG A 244 20.41 6.89 31.34
C ARG A 244 19.22 5.97 31.25
N GLU A 245 18.93 5.49 30.05
CA GLU A 245 17.86 4.52 29.81
C GLU A 245 18.39 3.42 28.90
N ALA A 246 18.26 2.18 29.33
CA ALA A 246 18.53 1.01 28.49
C ALA A 246 17.22 0.48 27.94
N ILE A 247 17.16 0.31 26.63
CA ILE A 247 15.97 -0.12 25.88
C ILE A 247 16.28 -1.43 25.18
N VAL A 248 15.49 -2.47 25.44
CA VAL A 248 15.66 -3.81 24.89
C VAL A 248 14.42 -4.18 24.07
N ALA A 249 14.64 -4.68 22.86
CA ALA A 249 13.57 -5.23 22.03
C ALA A 249 14.07 -6.36 21.12
N SER A 250 13.12 -7.21 20.73
CA SER A 250 13.31 -8.25 19.71
C SER A 250 12.45 -7.94 18.49
N VAL A 251 12.97 -8.24 17.31
CA VAL A 251 12.32 -8.04 16.01
C VAL A 251 12.43 -9.33 15.22
N THR A 252 11.32 -9.75 14.62
CA THR A 252 11.29 -10.84 13.65
C THR A 252 11.08 -10.27 12.26
N PHE A 253 11.93 -10.69 11.32
CA PHE A 253 11.83 -10.41 9.89
C PHE A 253 11.40 -11.68 9.17
N SER A 254 10.37 -11.59 8.35
CA SER A 254 9.86 -12.66 7.51
C SER A 254 10.08 -12.30 6.05
N GLU A 255 10.86 -13.12 5.35
CA GLU A 255 11.12 -12.97 3.93
C GLU A 255 10.19 -13.88 3.13
N LEU A 256 9.41 -13.28 2.23
CA LEU A 256 8.53 -14.01 1.32
C LEU A 256 8.60 -13.38 -0.07
N GLN A 257 9.04 -14.16 -1.06
CA GLN A 257 9.10 -13.75 -2.47
C GLN A 257 9.88 -12.43 -2.67
N GLY A 258 10.98 -12.25 -1.94
CA GLY A 258 11.82 -11.04 -1.98
C GLY A 258 11.28 -9.85 -1.20
N THR A 259 10.03 -9.90 -0.71
CA THR A 259 9.47 -8.90 0.20
C THR A 259 9.81 -9.26 1.64
N ILE A 260 9.95 -8.26 2.52
CA ILE A 260 10.24 -8.48 3.93
C ILE A 260 9.18 -7.79 4.78
N ALA A 261 8.41 -8.58 5.53
CA ALA A 261 7.56 -8.09 6.61
C ALA A 261 8.30 -8.22 7.94
N ALA A 262 8.10 -7.29 8.86
CA ALA A 262 8.75 -7.31 10.14
C ALA A 262 7.79 -6.93 11.26
N TRP A 263 8.04 -7.47 12.45
CA TRP A 263 7.32 -7.11 13.66
C TRP A 263 8.22 -7.17 14.87
N SER A 264 7.99 -6.27 15.81
CA SER A 264 8.65 -6.30 17.11
C SER A 264 7.77 -6.97 18.15
N GLU A 265 8.42 -7.60 19.13
CA GLU A 265 7.77 -7.90 20.40
C GLU A 265 7.63 -6.61 21.23
N THR A 266 6.87 -6.68 22.33
CA THR A 266 6.79 -5.60 23.31
C THR A 266 8.18 -5.32 23.88
N GLY A 267 8.71 -4.14 23.60
CA GLY A 267 10.01 -3.72 24.13
C GLY A 267 9.90 -3.32 25.60
N ILE A 268 11.04 -3.25 26.28
CA ILE A 268 11.12 -2.78 27.66
C ILE A 268 12.26 -1.78 27.81
N ALA A 269 12.04 -0.76 28.63
CA ALA A 269 13.07 0.21 28.97
C ALA A 269 13.18 0.36 30.48
N LEU A 270 14.41 0.51 30.99
CA LEU A 270 14.67 0.94 32.36
C LEU A 270 15.45 2.25 32.33
N ARG A 271 14.89 3.27 32.97
CA ARG A 271 15.52 4.57 33.20
C ARG A 271 16.06 4.65 34.62
N ALA A 272 17.22 5.29 34.77
CA ALA A 272 17.80 5.69 36.04
C ALA A 272 18.65 6.95 35.86
N PRO A 273 19.04 7.65 36.94
CA PRO A 273 20.06 8.69 36.85
C PRO A 273 21.41 8.16 36.37
N ASP A 274 22.22 9.06 35.83
CA ASP A 274 23.55 8.70 35.33
C ASP A 274 24.41 8.02 36.41
N GLY A 275 25.04 6.90 36.01
CA GLY A 275 25.82 6.04 36.90
C GLY A 275 25.00 5.10 37.82
N LEU A 276 23.66 5.13 37.79
CA LEU A 276 22.80 4.30 38.65
C LEU A 276 21.95 3.28 37.89
N LEU A 277 22.10 3.19 36.57
CA LEU A 277 21.39 2.21 35.75
C LEU A 277 21.83 0.78 36.11
N ASP A 278 20.87 -0.06 36.48
CA ASP A 278 21.11 -1.44 36.90
C ASP A 278 20.64 -2.42 35.82
N ALA A 279 21.59 -2.96 35.05
CA ALA A 279 21.29 -3.92 33.99
C ALA A 279 20.73 -5.24 34.53
N ALA A 280 21.13 -5.66 35.74
CA ALA A 280 20.63 -6.90 36.34
C ALA A 280 19.17 -6.76 36.79
N LEU A 281 18.76 -5.56 37.21
CA LEU A 281 17.35 -5.27 37.47
C LEU A 281 16.53 -5.29 36.17
N LEU A 282 17.00 -4.63 35.11
CA LEU A 282 16.33 -4.64 33.81
C LEU A 282 16.10 -6.07 33.31
N GLU A 283 17.12 -6.92 33.38
CA GLU A 283 17.00 -8.32 32.94
C GLU A 283 16.01 -9.13 33.79
N ARG A 284 15.99 -8.94 35.12
CA ARG A 284 15.01 -9.60 35.99
C ARG A 284 13.58 -9.19 35.65
N ILE A 285 13.34 -7.89 35.54
CA ILE A 285 12.00 -7.37 35.20
C ILE A 285 11.57 -7.89 33.82
N ARG A 286 12.44 -7.80 32.80
CA ARG A 286 12.16 -8.33 31.46
C ARG A 286 11.85 -9.83 31.49
N ALA A 287 12.65 -10.62 32.19
CA ALA A 287 12.49 -12.06 32.29
C ALA A 287 11.25 -12.49 33.10
N SER A 288 10.68 -11.61 33.91
CA SER A 288 9.45 -11.85 34.68
C SER A 288 8.16 -11.66 33.86
N GLY A 289 8.21 -10.91 32.75
CA GLY A 289 7.04 -10.58 31.94
C GLY A 289 6.37 -11.81 31.35
N ARG A 290 5.06 -11.97 31.57
CA ARG A 290 4.25 -13.08 31.06
C ARG A 290 2.94 -12.59 30.51
N TYR A 291 2.57 -13.04 29.32
CA TYR A 291 1.24 -12.78 28.79
C TYR A 291 0.23 -13.67 29.49
N GLU A 292 -0.90 -13.07 29.86
CA GLU A 292 -1.99 -13.79 30.50
C GLU A 292 -2.72 -14.64 29.46
N LYS A 293 -2.82 -15.95 29.71
CA LYS A 293 -3.44 -16.88 28.77
C LYS A 293 -4.85 -16.47 28.32
N PRO A 294 -5.78 -16.06 29.22
CA PRO A 294 -7.12 -15.65 28.79
C PRO A 294 -7.14 -14.44 27.85
N TRP A 295 -6.19 -13.52 28.02
CA TRP A 295 -6.04 -12.36 27.13
C TRP A 295 -5.40 -12.78 25.81
N ALA A 296 -4.33 -13.60 25.85
CA ALA A 296 -3.65 -14.10 24.65
C ALA A 296 -4.59 -14.91 23.74
N ASP A 297 -5.43 -15.77 24.31
CA ASP A 297 -6.41 -16.56 23.57
C ASP A 297 -7.47 -15.67 22.89
N GLN A 298 -7.95 -14.62 23.57
CA GLN A 298 -8.89 -13.65 22.99
C GLN A 298 -8.25 -12.77 21.93
N MET A 299 -7.01 -12.33 22.16
CA MET A 299 -6.22 -11.59 21.19
C MET A 299 -5.99 -12.41 19.92
N LEU A 300 -5.70 -13.69 20.06
CA LEU A 300 -5.56 -14.64 18.96
C LEU A 300 -6.88 -14.78 18.17
N ALA A 301 -8.01 -14.99 18.85
CA ALA A 301 -9.32 -15.10 18.20
C ALA A 301 -9.70 -13.81 17.45
N TRP A 302 -9.53 -12.66 18.11
CA TRP A 302 -9.78 -11.34 17.52
C TRP A 302 -8.88 -11.08 16.30
N SER A 303 -7.59 -11.42 16.40
CA SER A 303 -6.63 -11.22 15.30
C SER A 303 -7.04 -12.00 14.06
N ARG A 304 -7.46 -13.26 14.21
CA ARG A 304 -7.95 -14.07 13.08
C ARG A 304 -9.18 -13.45 12.42
N GLN A 305 -10.16 -13.01 13.21
CA GLN A 305 -11.36 -12.34 12.70
C GLN A 305 -11.03 -11.04 11.97
N HIS A 306 -10.06 -10.28 12.47
CA HIS A 306 -9.64 -9.04 11.84
C HIS A 306 -8.91 -9.26 10.53
N VAL A 307 -7.97 -10.20 10.47
CA VAL A 307 -7.30 -10.58 9.21
C VAL A 307 -8.32 -11.04 8.18
N GLU A 308 -9.26 -11.89 8.58
CA GLU A 308 -10.29 -12.38 7.66
C GLU A 308 -11.13 -11.23 7.10
N ARG A 309 -11.57 -10.30 7.95
CA ARG A 309 -12.33 -9.11 7.51
C ARG A 309 -11.56 -8.25 6.52
N VAL A 310 -10.28 -7.97 6.80
CA VAL A 310 -9.41 -7.17 5.91
C VAL A 310 -9.22 -7.90 4.59
N ASN A 311 -8.95 -9.20 4.62
CA ASN A 311 -8.79 -10.02 3.42
C ASN A 311 -10.06 -10.04 2.56
N GLN A 312 -11.24 -10.22 3.17
CA GLN A 312 -12.52 -10.17 2.46
C GLN A 312 -12.78 -8.79 1.83
N HIS A 313 -12.47 -7.70 2.54
CA HIS A 313 -12.56 -6.36 2.00
C HIS A 313 -11.65 -6.20 0.76
N GLN A 314 -10.40 -6.67 0.85
CA GLN A 314 -9.45 -6.63 -0.27
C GLN A 314 -9.93 -7.45 -1.48
N ILE A 315 -10.35 -8.71 -1.26
CA ILE A 315 -10.86 -9.58 -2.33
C ILE A 315 -12.07 -8.93 -3.03
N SER A 316 -13.02 -8.40 -2.25
CA SER A 316 -14.21 -7.74 -2.82
C SER A 316 -13.85 -6.50 -3.63
N SER A 317 -12.87 -5.70 -3.18
CA SER A 317 -12.39 -4.52 -3.93
C SER A 317 -11.77 -4.89 -5.28
N ILE A 318 -10.96 -5.97 -5.32
CA ILE A 318 -10.35 -6.49 -6.54
C ILE A 318 -11.43 -7.00 -7.50
N GLN A 319 -12.41 -7.76 -7.00
CA GLN A 319 -13.53 -8.26 -7.81
C GLN A 319 -14.35 -7.13 -8.40
N GLN A 320 -14.64 -6.08 -7.63
CA GLN A 320 -15.36 -4.90 -8.11
C GLN A 320 -14.59 -4.13 -9.19
N TRP A 321 -13.27 -3.98 -9.00
CA TRP A 321 -12.40 -3.38 -10.02
C TRP A 321 -12.39 -4.21 -11.31
N HIS A 322 -12.21 -5.53 -11.21
CA HIS A 322 -12.24 -6.44 -12.35
C HIS A 322 -13.60 -6.39 -13.08
N ALA A 323 -14.72 -6.41 -12.35
CA ALA A 323 -16.05 -6.34 -12.93
C ALA A 323 -16.31 -5.00 -13.64
N ARG A 324 -15.78 -3.88 -13.11
CA ARG A 324 -15.81 -2.59 -13.79
C ARG A 324 -15.00 -2.64 -15.09
N ARG A 325 -13.77 -3.16 -15.04
CA ARG A 325 -12.90 -3.23 -16.21
C ARG A 325 -13.47 -4.13 -17.31
N MET A 326 -14.07 -5.26 -16.96
CA MET A 326 -14.72 -6.15 -17.92
C MET A 326 -15.94 -5.50 -18.59
N ARG A 327 -16.73 -4.71 -17.85
CA ARG A 327 -17.85 -3.96 -18.45
C ARG A 327 -17.38 -2.92 -19.46
N GLU A 328 -16.28 -2.21 -19.16
CA GLU A 328 -15.67 -1.25 -20.10
C GLU A 328 -15.22 -1.95 -21.39
N ILE A 329 -14.54 -3.10 -21.25
CA ILE A 329 -14.07 -3.90 -22.39
C ILE A 329 -15.25 -4.43 -23.21
N ASP A 330 -16.30 -4.91 -22.57
CA ASP A 330 -17.47 -5.44 -23.27
C ASP A 330 -18.21 -4.36 -24.05
N ILE A 331 -18.42 -3.17 -23.46
CA ILE A 331 -18.99 -2.02 -24.15
C ILE A 331 -18.13 -1.62 -25.35
N ALA A 332 -16.82 -1.48 -25.17
CA ALA A 332 -15.90 -1.15 -26.26
C ALA A 332 -15.94 -2.23 -27.38
N GLY A 333 -16.00 -3.50 -27.00
CA GLY A 333 -16.13 -4.63 -27.92
C GLY A 333 -17.45 -4.61 -28.68
N MET A 334 -18.57 -4.32 -28.01
CA MET A 334 -19.89 -4.17 -28.64
C MET A 334 -19.90 -2.99 -29.62
N THR A 335 -19.34 -1.84 -29.25
CA THR A 335 -19.24 -0.68 -30.14
C THR A 335 -18.36 -0.98 -31.35
N ALA A 336 -17.22 -1.65 -31.18
CA ALA A 336 -16.35 -2.06 -32.28
C ALA A 336 -17.07 -3.03 -33.24
N ARG A 337 -17.75 -4.06 -32.70
CA ARG A 337 -18.55 -5.00 -33.51
C ARG A 337 -19.70 -4.30 -34.23
N HIS A 338 -20.37 -3.36 -33.58
CA HIS A 338 -21.44 -2.57 -34.19
C HIS A 338 -20.90 -1.74 -35.36
N ARG A 339 -19.75 -1.09 -35.19
CA ARG A 339 -19.09 -0.34 -36.26
C ARG A 339 -18.75 -1.22 -37.45
N ILE A 340 -18.10 -2.37 -37.21
CA ILE A 340 -17.80 -3.34 -38.27
C ILE A 340 -19.07 -3.77 -39.01
N ARG A 341 -20.16 -4.04 -38.27
CA ARG A 341 -21.44 -4.43 -38.88
C ARG A 341 -22.02 -3.32 -39.77
N MET A 342 -21.97 -2.07 -39.32
CA MET A 342 -22.46 -0.92 -40.10
C MET A 342 -21.59 -0.69 -41.33
N ASP A 343 -20.28 -0.80 -41.20
CA ASP A 343 -19.34 -0.72 -42.33
C ASP A 343 -19.63 -1.83 -43.35
N THR A 344 -19.84 -3.08 -42.90
CA THR A 344 -20.24 -4.20 -43.78
C THR A 344 -21.59 -3.97 -44.45
N ILE A 345 -22.60 -3.42 -43.75
CA ILE A 345 -23.91 -3.11 -44.37
C ILE A 345 -23.74 -2.04 -45.45
N ALA A 346 -22.95 -0.99 -45.18
CA ALA A 346 -22.65 0.04 -46.17
C ALA A 346 -21.91 -0.54 -47.39
N ASP A 347 -20.96 -1.46 -47.17
CA ASP A 347 -20.24 -2.16 -48.23
C ASP A 347 -21.16 -3.02 -49.10
N ILE A 348 -22.07 -3.78 -48.50
CA ILE A 348 -23.06 -4.58 -49.21
C ILE A 348 -23.97 -3.68 -50.06
N GLY A 349 -24.41 -2.53 -49.53
CA GLY A 349 -25.17 -1.54 -50.28
C GLY A 349 -24.42 -1.09 -51.54
N ARG A 350 -23.15 -0.70 -51.40
CA ARG A 350 -22.28 -0.30 -52.52
C ARG A 350 -22.10 -1.41 -53.56
N ILE A 351 -22.01 -2.67 -53.14
CA ILE A 351 -21.91 -3.82 -54.04
C ILE A 351 -23.21 -4.01 -54.82
N ASN A 352 -24.36 -3.96 -54.15
CA ASN A 352 -25.67 -4.13 -54.79
C ASN A 352 -25.95 -3.02 -55.81
N ASP A 353 -25.65 -1.76 -55.48
CA ASP A 353 -25.79 -0.64 -56.41
C ASP A 353 -24.95 -0.85 -57.68
N ARG A 354 -23.72 -1.36 -57.52
CA ARG A 354 -22.86 -1.70 -58.65
C ARG A 354 -23.44 -2.83 -59.50
N ILE A 355 -24.00 -3.87 -58.88
CA ILE A 355 -24.63 -5.00 -59.59
C ILE A 355 -25.84 -4.52 -60.40
N VAL A 356 -26.72 -3.69 -59.81
CA VAL A 356 -27.90 -3.15 -60.51
C VAL A 356 -27.46 -2.30 -61.69
N ALA A 357 -26.50 -1.38 -61.49
CA ALA A 357 -25.98 -0.54 -62.55
C ALA A 357 -25.36 -1.36 -63.70
N GLN A 358 -24.59 -2.40 -63.39
CA GLN A 358 -24.01 -3.30 -64.39
C GLN A 358 -25.06 -4.14 -65.11
N THR A 359 -26.09 -4.60 -64.40
CA THR A 359 -27.18 -5.41 -64.97
C THR A 359 -28.04 -4.56 -65.90
N GLY A 360 -28.37 -3.32 -65.51
CA GLY A 360 -29.07 -2.35 -66.37
C GLY A 360 -28.28 -2.07 -67.65
N ALA A 361 -27.01 -1.70 -67.52
CA ALA A 361 -26.15 -1.46 -68.68
C ALA A 361 -25.96 -2.68 -69.58
N THR A 362 -26.00 -3.89 -69.02
CA THR A 362 -25.91 -5.14 -69.80
C THR A 362 -27.24 -5.46 -70.48
N GLY A 363 -28.37 -5.26 -69.80
CA GLY A 363 -29.70 -5.40 -70.38
C GLY A 363 -29.92 -4.42 -71.54
N GLU A 364 -29.50 -3.16 -71.40
CA GLU A 364 -29.53 -2.16 -72.47
C GLU A 364 -28.71 -2.61 -73.68
N ARG A 365 -27.48 -3.11 -73.46
CA ARG A 365 -26.63 -3.65 -74.53
C ARG A 365 -27.31 -4.83 -75.25
N ILE A 366 -27.81 -5.82 -74.51
CA ILE A 366 -28.49 -6.99 -75.09
C ILE A 366 -29.75 -6.57 -75.83
N HIS A 367 -30.53 -5.63 -75.30
CA HIS A 367 -31.75 -5.16 -75.93
C HIS A 367 -31.46 -4.43 -77.24
N ALA A 368 -30.45 -3.54 -77.26
CA ALA A 368 -29.99 -2.89 -78.49
C ALA A 368 -29.58 -3.93 -79.54
N THR A 369 -28.70 -4.88 -79.18
CA THR A 369 -28.30 -5.98 -80.08
C THR A 369 -29.49 -6.84 -80.55
N THR A 370 -30.49 -7.04 -79.71
CA THR A 370 -31.70 -7.79 -80.06
C THR A 370 -32.58 -7.02 -81.05
N LEU A 371 -32.75 -5.72 -80.85
CA LEU A 371 -33.47 -4.85 -81.78
C LEU A 371 -32.78 -4.82 -83.14
N ASP A 372 -31.46 -4.67 -83.16
CA ASP A 372 -30.63 -4.74 -84.36
C ASP A 372 -30.85 -6.07 -85.08
N ALA A 373 -30.82 -7.19 -84.34
CA ALA A 373 -31.06 -8.53 -84.90
C ALA A 373 -32.49 -8.72 -85.46
N ILE A 374 -33.52 -8.21 -84.78
CA ILE A 374 -34.92 -8.29 -85.25
C ILE A 374 -35.13 -7.43 -86.50
N GLN A 375 -34.52 -6.25 -86.53
CA GLN A 375 -34.55 -5.37 -87.70
C GLN A 375 -33.64 -5.89 -88.83
N GLU A 376 -32.87 -6.96 -88.56
CA GLU A 376 -31.87 -7.53 -89.46
C GLU A 376 -30.86 -6.48 -89.94
N VAL A 377 -30.53 -5.52 -89.07
CA VAL A 377 -29.54 -4.46 -89.30
C VAL A 377 -28.38 -4.57 -88.32
N GLN A 378 -27.23 -4.00 -88.69
CA GLN A 378 -26.11 -3.76 -87.80
C GLN A 378 -25.61 -2.33 -88.04
N PRO A 379 -25.04 -1.66 -87.03
CA PRO A 379 -24.47 -0.34 -87.21
C PRO A 379 -23.18 -0.41 -88.05
N TRP A 380 -23.11 0.42 -89.08
CA TRP A 380 -21.91 0.67 -89.88
C TRP A 380 -21.44 2.10 -89.67
N ARG A 381 -20.14 2.29 -89.50
CA ARG A 381 -19.49 3.58 -89.33
C ARG A 381 -18.83 4.00 -90.63
N ASP A 382 -19.04 5.26 -91.00
CA ASP A 382 -18.25 5.92 -92.02
C ASP A 382 -16.91 6.38 -91.41
N PRO A 383 -15.76 5.86 -91.87
CA PRO A 383 -14.45 6.24 -91.34
C PRO A 383 -14.07 7.70 -91.67
N SER A 384 -14.68 8.32 -92.68
CA SER A 384 -14.38 9.70 -93.10
C SER A 384 -15.14 10.76 -92.29
N SER A 385 -16.39 10.48 -91.92
CA SER A 385 -17.27 11.42 -91.18
C SER A 385 -17.52 11.03 -89.73
N GLY A 386 -17.26 9.77 -89.35
CA GLY A 386 -17.52 9.22 -88.03
C GLY A 386 -18.99 8.91 -87.75
N GLN A 387 -19.91 9.20 -88.69
CA GLN A 387 -21.34 8.92 -88.54
C GLN A 387 -21.63 7.41 -88.59
N GLN A 388 -22.63 6.97 -87.81
CA GLN A 388 -23.13 5.59 -87.82
C GLN A 388 -24.48 5.53 -88.53
N VAL A 389 -24.65 4.51 -89.36
CA VAL A 389 -25.91 4.18 -90.04
C VAL A 389 -26.17 2.68 -89.89
N ASP A 390 -27.40 2.33 -89.54
CA ASP A 390 -27.86 0.95 -89.46
C ASP A 390 -28.17 0.41 -90.86
N LEU A 391 -27.48 -0.66 -91.25
CA LEU A 391 -27.63 -1.31 -92.55
C LEU A 391 -27.80 -2.81 -92.38
N SER A 392 -28.42 -3.45 -93.38
CA SER A 392 -28.75 -4.87 -93.29
C SER A 392 -27.55 -5.77 -92.98
N ILE A 393 -27.74 -6.76 -92.11
CA ILE A 393 -26.73 -7.77 -91.72
C ILE A 393 -26.43 -8.80 -92.82
N HIS A 394 -27.29 -8.89 -93.85
CA HIS A 394 -27.16 -9.90 -94.91
C HIS A 394 -26.04 -9.60 -95.90
N TYR A 395 -25.34 -8.48 -95.73
CA TYR A 395 -24.29 -8.02 -96.61
C TYR A 395 -22.97 -7.83 -95.86
N ALA A 396 -21.91 -8.45 -96.37
CA ALA A 396 -20.58 -8.38 -95.80
C ALA A 396 -19.86 -7.05 -96.09
N ASN A 397 -20.34 -6.29 -97.08
CA ASN A 397 -19.75 -5.03 -97.51
C ASN A 397 -20.84 -3.96 -97.70
N ALA A 398 -20.61 -2.78 -97.13
CA ALA A 398 -21.45 -1.60 -97.33
C ALA A 398 -20.61 -0.44 -97.86
N TRP A 399 -21.17 0.31 -98.80
CA TRP A 399 -20.53 1.47 -99.42
C TRP A 399 -21.48 2.67 -99.36
N GLN A 400 -20.94 3.86 -99.10
CA GLN A 400 -21.66 5.10 -99.30
C GLN A 400 -21.20 5.72 -100.62
N LEU A 401 -22.14 5.89 -101.54
CA LEU A 401 -21.90 6.47 -102.86
C LEU A 401 -21.82 8.00 -102.75
N GLY A 402 -21.19 8.65 -103.73
CA GLY A 402 -20.96 10.09 -103.77
C GLY A 402 -22.24 10.92 -103.88
N ASP A 403 -23.37 10.29 -104.19
CA ASP A 403 -24.72 10.89 -104.17
C ASP A 403 -25.43 10.73 -102.82
N GLY A 404 -24.76 10.13 -101.82
CA GLY A 404 -25.26 9.91 -100.47
C GLY A 404 -26.04 8.60 -100.29
N ARG A 405 -26.33 7.84 -101.35
CA ARG A 405 -27.01 6.53 -101.23
C ARG A 405 -26.07 5.46 -100.69
N GLN A 406 -26.65 4.47 -100.03
CA GLN A 406 -25.92 3.30 -99.55
C GLN A 406 -26.09 2.12 -100.51
N PHE A 407 -24.99 1.43 -100.79
CA PHE A 407 -24.97 0.22 -101.60
C PHE A 407 -24.45 -0.95 -100.78
N LEU A 408 -25.20 -2.04 -100.77
CA LEU A 408 -24.93 -3.24 -99.98
C LEU A 408 -24.59 -4.41 -100.90
N THR A 409 -23.51 -5.13 -100.60
CA THR A 409 -23.05 -6.24 -101.44
C THR A 409 -22.31 -7.31 -100.63
N ASN A 410 -22.33 -8.53 -101.16
CA ASN A 410 -21.54 -9.66 -100.66
C ASN A 410 -20.30 -9.95 -101.52
N ASP A 411 -20.16 -9.24 -102.64
CA ASP A 411 -18.97 -9.32 -103.48
C ASP A 411 -17.84 -8.53 -102.81
N ASP A 412 -16.73 -9.22 -102.55
CA ASP A 412 -15.53 -8.67 -101.93
C ASP A 412 -14.66 -7.88 -102.92
N THR A 413 -14.89 -8.08 -104.22
CA THR A 413 -14.21 -7.37 -105.31
C THR A 413 -14.97 -6.16 -105.84
N PHE A 414 -16.18 -5.90 -105.33
CA PHE A 414 -17.03 -4.80 -105.76
C PHE A 414 -16.37 -3.43 -105.47
N ASP A 415 -16.26 -2.61 -106.50
CA ASP A 415 -15.78 -1.23 -106.42
C ASP A 415 -16.81 -0.31 -107.11
N PRO A 416 -17.44 0.63 -106.39
CA PRO A 416 -18.47 1.50 -106.98
C PRO A 416 -17.95 2.33 -108.16
N ASN A 417 -16.66 2.70 -108.18
CA ASN A 417 -16.09 3.46 -109.31
C ASN A 417 -16.01 2.61 -110.58
N ARG A 418 -15.66 1.34 -110.43
CA ARG A 418 -15.50 0.40 -111.54
C ARG A 418 -16.83 -0.14 -112.02
N ASP A 419 -17.67 -0.58 -111.08
CA ASP A 419 -18.85 -1.39 -111.37
C ASP A 419 -20.12 -0.56 -111.58
N LEU A 420 -20.18 0.64 -110.97
CA LEU A 420 -21.31 1.57 -111.12
C LEU A 420 -20.93 2.88 -111.79
N GLY A 421 -19.63 3.11 -112.07
CA GLY A 421 -19.15 4.39 -112.62
C GLY A 421 -19.30 5.58 -111.67
N MET A 422 -19.42 5.32 -110.35
CA MET A 422 -19.69 6.34 -109.34
C MET A 422 -18.65 6.29 -108.22
N ALA A 423 -18.22 7.46 -107.74
CA ALA A 423 -17.39 7.53 -106.54
C ALA A 423 -18.15 7.00 -105.31
N GLY A 424 -17.47 6.28 -104.45
CA GLY A 424 -17.99 5.83 -103.16
C GLY A 424 -16.88 5.35 -102.25
N HIS A 425 -17.13 5.37 -100.94
CA HIS A 425 -16.20 4.87 -99.93
C HIS A 425 -16.86 3.78 -99.08
N ARG A 426 -16.02 2.88 -98.58
CA ARG A 426 -16.48 1.71 -97.84
C ARG A 426 -16.80 2.10 -96.40
N LEU A 427 -17.90 1.59 -95.88
CA LEU A 427 -18.27 1.70 -94.48
C LEU A 427 -17.68 0.51 -93.69
N GLU A 428 -17.42 0.71 -92.41
CA GLU A 428 -16.88 -0.31 -91.51
C GLU A 428 -17.93 -0.76 -90.49
N PRO A 429 -18.14 -2.07 -90.27
CA PRO A 429 -19.10 -2.53 -89.28
C PRO A 429 -18.61 -2.19 -87.87
N VAL A 430 -19.48 -1.67 -87.01
CA VAL A 430 -19.16 -1.39 -85.62
C VAL A 430 -19.39 -2.65 -84.80
N ARG A 431 -18.30 -3.23 -84.28
CA ARG A 431 -18.32 -4.41 -83.41
C ARG A 431 -18.11 -4.06 -81.96
#